data_AF-A0A1A3HNN5-F1
#
_entry.id   AF-A0A1A3HNN5-F1
#
_cell.length_a   1.000
_cell.length_b   1.000
_cell.length_c   1.000
_cell.angle_alpha   90.00
_cell.angle_beta   90.00
_cell.angle_gamma   90.00
#
_symmetry.space_group_name_H-M   'P 1'
#
loop_
_entity.id
_entity.type
_entity.pdbx_description
1 polymer ?
#
loop_
_entity_poly.entity_id
_entity_poly.type
_entity_poly.pdbx_seq_one_letter_code
_entity_poly.pdbx_strand_id
1 'polypeptide(L)'
;MSTGRSIEIAVTFVWLGMVLAISFLEAPLKFRAPNVTLQIGLGIGRLVFRALNTVEVVFALVVGALAAAGPTPVAVIVAFGVAFAALAVQLIAVRPRLTRRSDKVLAGLDAPRSHAHYAYVGFEVVKVVALVAAGILLLNR
;
A
#
# COMPACT_ATOMS: atom_id res chain seq x y z
N MET A 1 -19.75 -11.61 -16.93
CA MET A 1 -18.44 -11.59 -16.23
C MET A 1 -18.14 -12.97 -15.68
N SER A 2 -16.91 -13.47 -15.82
CA SER A 2 -16.48 -14.71 -15.16
C SER A 2 -16.28 -14.48 -13.66
N THR A 3 -16.37 -15.54 -12.86
CA THR A 3 -16.13 -15.49 -11.42
C THR A 3 -14.75 -14.91 -11.09
N GLY A 4 -13.69 -15.33 -11.81
CA GLY A 4 -12.34 -14.80 -11.63
C GLY A 4 -12.26 -13.29 -11.82
N ARG A 5 -12.90 -12.77 -12.88
CA ARG A 5 -12.93 -11.33 -13.15
C ARG A 5 -13.70 -10.54 -12.08
N SER A 6 -14.80 -11.10 -11.56
CA SER A 6 -15.52 -10.48 -10.44
C SER A 6 -14.65 -10.40 -9.18
N ILE A 7 -13.84 -11.43 -8.92
CA ILE A 7 -12.90 -11.45 -7.79
C ILE A 7 -11.78 -10.41 -8.00
N GLU A 8 -11.20 -10.32 -9.20
CA GLU A 8 -10.16 -9.32 -9.51
C GLU A 8 -10.67 -7.89 -9.28
N ILE A 9 -11.88 -7.58 -9.77
CA ILE A 9 -12.51 -6.27 -9.58
C ILE A 9 -12.71 -5.98 -8.09
N ALA A 10 -13.31 -6.93 -7.35
CA ALA A 10 -13.56 -6.77 -5.93
C ALA A 10 -12.27 -6.54 -5.14
N VAL A 11 -11.26 -7.39 -5.36
CA VAL A 11 -9.96 -7.27 -4.70
C VAL A 11 -9.28 -5.95 -5.05
N THR A 12 -9.32 -5.51 -6.31
CA THR A 12 -8.70 -4.25 -6.75
C THR A 12 -9.29 -3.04 -6.05
N PHE A 13 -10.62 -2.94 -6.00
CA PHE A 13 -11.27 -1.79 -5.37
C PHE A 13 -11.20 -1.83 -3.84
N VAL A 14 -11.21 -3.01 -3.23
CA VAL A 14 -10.96 -3.16 -1.78
C VAL A 14 -9.53 -2.76 -1.44
N TRP A 15 -8.55 -3.20 -2.22
CA TRP A 15 -7.16 -2.80 -2.05
C TRP A 15 -6.99 -1.29 -2.19
N LEU A 16 -7.54 -0.69 -3.26
CA LEU A 16 -7.53 0.76 -3.45
C LEU A 16 -8.16 1.49 -2.24
N GLY A 17 -9.33 1.04 -1.78
CA GLY A 17 -10.02 1.61 -0.63
C GLY A 17 -9.18 1.54 0.64
N MET A 18 -8.52 0.41 0.91
CA MET A 18 -7.63 0.24 2.06
C MET A 18 -6.44 1.18 2.00
N VAL A 19 -5.80 1.31 0.84
CA VAL A 19 -4.67 2.23 0.63
C VAL A 19 -5.10 3.67 0.90
N LEU A 20 -6.22 4.11 0.32
CA LEU A 20 -6.74 5.46 0.53
C LEU A 20 -7.10 5.72 1.99
N ALA A 21 -7.82 4.78 2.62
CA ALA A 21 -8.27 4.91 4.00
C ALA A 21 -7.10 4.92 5.00
N ILE A 22 -6.11 4.05 4.82
CA ILE A 22 -5.01 3.91 5.79
C ILE A 22 -3.88 4.91 5.49
N SER A 23 -3.35 4.89 4.27
CA SER A 23 -2.14 5.66 3.94
C SER A 23 -2.40 7.17 3.83
N PHE A 24 -3.58 7.58 3.38
CA PHE A 24 -3.90 9.00 3.14
C PHE A 24 -4.82 9.61 4.19
N LEU A 25 -5.74 8.84 4.77
CA LEU A 25 -6.70 9.35 5.74
C LEU A 25 -6.27 9.08 7.20
N GLU A 26 -6.10 7.81 7.60
CA GLU A 26 -5.72 7.43 8.97
C GLU A 26 -4.35 7.98 9.35
N ALA A 27 -3.35 7.77 8.51
CA ALA A 27 -1.97 8.03 8.88
C ALA A 27 -1.70 9.52 9.20
N PRO A 28 -2.27 10.50 8.48
CA PRO A 28 -2.17 11.91 8.88
C PRO A 28 -3.11 12.30 10.04
N LEU A 29 -4.33 11.77 10.08
CA LEU A 29 -5.33 12.18 11.07
C LEU A 29 -4.99 11.73 12.48
N LYS A 30 -4.35 10.56 12.65
CA LYS A 30 -4.01 10.06 14.00
C LYS A 30 -3.08 10.96 14.80
N PHE A 31 -2.24 11.76 14.13
CA PHE A 31 -1.36 12.73 14.78
C PHE A 31 -2.07 14.03 15.15
N ARG A 32 -3.33 14.23 14.72
CA ARG A 32 -4.15 15.39 15.07
C ARG A 32 -5.05 15.13 16.28
N ALA A 33 -5.12 13.89 16.76
CA ALA A 33 -5.93 13.54 17.91
C ALA A 33 -5.32 14.11 19.20
N PRO A 34 -6.16 14.61 20.14
CA PRO A 34 -5.68 15.16 21.41
C PRO A 34 -4.93 14.08 22.20
N ASN A 35 -3.87 14.49 22.91
CA ASN A 35 -3.01 13.63 23.74
C ASN A 35 -2.19 12.56 22.99
N VAL A 36 -2.21 12.52 21.65
CA VAL A 36 -1.34 11.60 20.89
C VAL A 36 0.08 12.14 20.86
N THR A 37 1.00 11.42 21.52
CA THR A 37 2.43 11.69 21.41
C THR A 37 3.00 11.11 20.12
N LEU A 38 4.15 11.63 19.67
CA LEU A 38 4.85 11.10 18.51
C LEU A 38 5.18 9.60 18.67
N GLN A 39 5.56 9.17 19.87
CA GLN A 39 5.88 7.77 20.16
C GLN A 39 4.66 6.86 19.99
N ILE A 40 3.50 7.27 20.53
CA ILE A 40 2.24 6.54 20.38
C ILE A 40 1.84 6.46 18.90
N GLY A 41 1.87 7.59 18.19
CA GLY A 41 1.50 7.64 16.77
C GLY A 41 2.42 6.80 15.88
N LEU A 42 3.73 6.76 16.17
CA LEU A 42 4.68 5.89 15.48
C LEU A 42 4.46 4.41 15.81
N GLY A 43 4.17 4.08 17.08
CA GLY A 43 3.85 2.72 17.51
C GLY A 43 2.62 2.16 16.79
N ILE A 44 1.51 2.91 16.79
CA ILE A 44 0.28 2.58 16.07
C ILE A 44 0.59 2.44 14.57
N GLY A 45 1.32 3.39 13.99
CA GLY A 45 1.70 3.35 12.58
C GLY A 45 2.40 2.05 12.18
N ARG A 46 3.35 1.55 12.98
CA ARG A 46 4.05 0.29 12.64
C ARG A 46 3.11 -0.90 12.56
N LEU A 47 2.16 -1.01 13.50
CA LEU A 47 1.21 -2.12 13.55
C LEU A 47 0.25 -2.05 12.36
N VAL A 48 -0.35 -0.89 12.14
CA VAL A 48 -1.31 -0.67 11.05
C VAL A 48 -0.66 -0.89 9.68
N PHE A 49 0.51 -0.30 9.42
CA PHE A 49 1.21 -0.51 8.15
C PHE A 49 1.79 -1.93 8.00
N ARG A 50 2.07 -2.66 9.09
CA ARG A 50 2.40 -4.09 8.98
C ARG A 50 1.19 -4.89 8.51
N ALA A 51 0.03 -4.64 9.11
CA ALA A 51 -1.21 -5.31 8.75
C ALA A 51 -1.62 -4.98 7.31
N LEU A 52 -1.64 -3.69 6.95
CA LEU A 52 -1.92 -3.23 5.58
C LEU A 52 -1.06 -3.98 4.58
N ASN A 53 0.27 -3.87 4.68
CA ASN A 53 1.16 -4.45 3.68
C ASN A 53 1.08 -5.98 3.61
N THR A 54 0.71 -6.65 4.72
CA THR A 54 0.45 -8.10 4.70
C THR A 54 -0.77 -8.41 3.83
N VAL A 55 -1.86 -7.66 4.01
CA VAL A 55 -3.07 -7.79 3.19
C VAL A 55 -2.79 -7.44 1.72
N GLU A 56 -2.00 -6.39 1.46
CA GLU A 56 -1.59 -6.02 0.10
C GLU A 56 -0.85 -7.17 -0.61
N VAL A 57 0.04 -7.87 0.10
CA VAL A 57 0.75 -9.04 -0.45
C VAL A 57 -0.24 -10.16 -0.76
N VAL A 58 -1.21 -10.44 0.12
CA VAL A 58 -2.24 -11.46 -0.16
C VAL A 58 -3.05 -11.08 -1.40
N PHE A 59 -3.47 -9.82 -1.52
CA PHE A 59 -4.19 -9.35 -2.70
C PHE A 59 -3.35 -9.43 -3.98
N ALA A 60 -2.06 -9.09 -3.91
CA ALA A 60 -1.14 -9.24 -5.03
C ALA A 60 -1.03 -10.71 -5.49
N LEU A 61 -0.95 -11.64 -4.55
CA LEU A 61 -0.91 -13.08 -4.85
C LEU A 61 -2.21 -13.58 -5.47
N VAL A 62 -3.36 -13.18 -4.93
CA VAL A 62 -4.69 -13.56 -5.47
C VAL A 62 -4.86 -13.05 -6.89
N VAL A 63 -4.59 -11.76 -7.13
CA VAL A 63 -4.70 -11.17 -8.47
C VAL A 63 -3.68 -11.81 -9.43
N GLY A 64 -2.44 -12.03 -8.98
CA GLY A 64 -1.41 -12.68 -9.78
C GLY A 64 -1.80 -14.12 -10.19
N ALA A 65 -2.40 -14.89 -9.29
CA ALA A 65 -2.87 -16.24 -9.58
C ALA A 65 -4.02 -16.25 -10.59
N LEU A 66 -4.97 -15.33 -10.45
CA LEU A 66 -6.10 -15.19 -11.39
C LEU A 66 -5.62 -14.76 -12.78
N ALA A 67 -4.70 -13.80 -12.83
CA ALA A 67 -4.12 -13.32 -14.08
C ALA A 67 -3.29 -14.41 -14.81
N ALA A 68 -2.67 -15.33 -14.07
CA ALA A 68 -1.93 -16.46 -14.62
C ALA A 68 -2.85 -17.62 -15.08
N ALA A 69 -4.06 -17.73 -14.52
CA ALA A 69 -5.01 -18.79 -14.83
C ALA A 69 -5.81 -18.56 -16.14
N GLY A 70 -5.70 -17.39 -16.76
CA GLY A 70 -6.43 -17.08 -17.99
C GLY A 70 -5.81 -15.95 -18.81
N PRO A 71 -6.31 -15.74 -20.05
CA PRO A 71 -5.82 -14.68 -20.91
C PRO A 71 -6.14 -13.31 -20.31
N THR A 72 -5.11 -12.61 -19.87
CA THR A 72 -5.21 -11.27 -19.29
C THR A 72 -4.57 -10.26 -20.24
N PRO A 73 -5.35 -9.35 -20.88
CA PRO A 73 -4.75 -8.36 -21.77
C PRO A 73 -3.68 -7.49 -21.09
N VAL A 74 -2.65 -7.18 -21.88
CA VAL A 74 -1.38 -6.60 -21.46
C VAL A 74 -1.55 -5.34 -20.61
N ALA A 75 -2.52 -4.48 -20.92
CA ALA A 75 -2.74 -3.24 -20.15
C ALA A 75 -3.05 -3.51 -18.66
N VAL A 76 -3.82 -4.58 -18.35
CA VAL A 76 -4.11 -4.96 -16.95
C VAL A 76 -2.89 -5.56 -16.28
N ILE A 77 -2.11 -6.38 -17.01
CA ILE A 77 -0.84 -6.93 -16.52
C ILE A 77 0.12 -5.81 -16.17
N VAL A 78 0.26 -4.80 -17.04
CA VAL A 78 1.13 -3.64 -16.80
C VAL A 78 0.65 -2.85 -15.58
N ALA A 79 -0.65 -2.57 -15.47
CA ALA A 79 -1.20 -1.84 -14.34
C ALA A 79 -0.93 -2.55 -13.00
N PHE A 80 -1.22 -3.86 -12.90
CA PHE A 80 -0.89 -4.61 -11.69
C PHE A 80 0.61 -4.78 -11.48
N GLY A 81 1.40 -4.95 -12.54
CA GLY A 81 2.85 -5.01 -12.48
C GLY A 81 3.45 -3.77 -11.83
N VAL A 82 2.94 -2.57 -12.16
CA VAL A 82 3.34 -1.32 -11.51
C VAL A 82 2.98 -1.32 -10.03
N ALA A 83 1.76 -1.74 -9.67
CA ALA A 83 1.33 -1.83 -8.27
C ALA A 83 2.20 -2.83 -7.47
N PHE A 84 2.53 -3.98 -8.06
CA PHE A 84 3.35 -5.01 -7.44
C PHE A 84 4.80 -4.53 -7.26
N ALA A 85 5.37 -3.89 -8.28
CA ALA A 85 6.71 -3.31 -8.19
C ALA A 85 6.78 -2.22 -7.10
N ALA A 86 5.78 -1.33 -7.04
CA ALA A 86 5.69 -0.32 -5.99
C ALA A 86 5.64 -0.95 -4.59
N LEU A 87 4.79 -1.96 -4.40
CA LEU A 87 4.69 -2.69 -3.13
C LEU A 87 6.01 -3.38 -2.76
N ALA A 88 6.66 -4.05 -3.71
CA ALA A 88 7.93 -4.72 -3.49
C ALA A 88 9.03 -3.74 -3.05
N VAL A 89 9.16 -2.60 -3.75
CA VAL A 89 10.13 -1.56 -3.38
C VAL A 89 9.82 -0.98 -2.01
N GLN A 90 8.55 -0.73 -1.68
CA GLN A 90 8.16 -0.28 -0.36
C GLN A 90 8.58 -1.26 0.73
N LEU A 91 8.32 -2.56 0.54
CA LEU A 91 8.62 -3.60 1.52
C LEU A 91 10.12 -3.82 1.71
N ILE A 92 10.89 -3.84 0.62
CA ILE A 92 12.30 -4.22 0.63
C ILE A 92 13.21 -3.02 0.92
N ALA A 93 12.87 -1.83 0.44
CA ALA A 93 13.75 -0.66 0.49
C ALA A 93 13.26 0.44 1.44
N VAL A 94 11.99 0.82 1.37
CA VAL A 94 11.48 2.02 2.07
C VAL A 94 11.16 1.71 3.53
N ARG A 95 10.41 0.63 3.77
CA ARG A 95 9.92 0.24 5.09
C ARG A 95 11.03 -0.10 6.09
N PRO A 96 12.13 -0.80 5.72
CA PRO A 96 13.24 -1.04 6.65
C PRO A 96 13.91 0.27 7.09
N ARG A 97 14.04 1.24 6.18
CA ARG A 97 14.61 2.56 6.50
C ARG A 97 13.72 3.35 7.46
N LEU A 98 12.40 3.34 7.21
CA LEU A 98 11.43 3.98 8.11
C LEU A 98 11.43 3.34 9.49
N THR A 99 11.48 2.00 9.55
CA THR A 99 11.49 1.26 10.82
C THR A 99 12.73 1.60 11.65
N ARG A 100 13.93 1.59 11.06
CA ARG A 100 15.17 2.00 11.75
C ARG A 100 15.09 3.42 12.30
N ARG A 101 14.48 4.36 11.57
CA ARG A 101 14.26 5.72 12.06
C ARG A 101 13.30 5.73 13.23
N SER A 102 12.15 5.06 13.08
CA SER A 102 11.17 4.98 14.15
C SER A 102 11.76 4.35 15.41
N ASP A 103 12.67 3.38 15.29
CA ASP A 103 13.33 2.73 16.44
C ASP A 103 14.19 3.72 17.22
N LYS A 104 14.94 4.58 16.52
CA LYS A 104 15.72 5.64 17.15
C LYS A 104 14.82 6.62 17.92
N VAL A 105 13.70 7.04 17.32
CA VAL A 105 12.75 7.96 17.98
C VAL A 105 12.10 7.31 19.21
N LEU A 106 11.75 6.01 19.12
CA LEU A 106 11.21 5.29 20.27
C LEU A 106 12.24 5.06 21.37
N ALA A 107 13.53 4.99 21.03
CA ALA A 107 14.64 4.95 21.98
C ALA A 107 14.99 6.32 22.59
N GLY A 108 14.23 7.38 22.28
CA GLY A 108 14.45 8.73 22.80
C GLY A 108 15.55 9.52 22.08
N LEU A 109 16.07 9.01 20.96
CA LEU A 109 17.08 9.72 20.16
C LEU A 109 16.41 10.70 19.19
N ASP A 110 17.00 11.88 19.06
CA ASP A 110 16.62 12.85 18.03
C ASP A 110 16.94 12.29 16.63
N ALA A 111 15.89 12.08 15.83
CA ALA A 111 16.02 11.59 14.46
C ALA A 111 15.36 12.59 13.50
N PRO A 112 16.14 13.47 12.85
CA PRO A 112 15.62 14.46 11.91
C PRO A 112 14.77 13.82 10.82
N ARG A 113 13.86 14.62 10.22
CA ARG A 113 12.94 14.16 9.18
C ARG A 113 13.73 13.53 8.02
N SER A 114 13.35 12.31 7.64
CA SER A 114 14.00 11.58 6.54
C SER A 114 13.18 11.72 5.24
N HIS A 115 13.89 11.86 4.12
CA HIS A 115 13.31 11.81 2.77
C HIS A 115 12.59 10.48 2.46
N ALA A 116 12.87 9.41 3.22
CA ALA A 116 12.20 8.12 3.05
C ALA A 116 10.68 8.19 3.26
N HIS A 117 10.18 9.17 4.03
CA HIS A 117 8.74 9.35 4.19
C HIS A 117 8.10 9.87 2.90
N TYR A 118 8.71 10.85 2.23
CA TYR A 118 8.23 11.34 0.94
C TYR A 118 8.30 10.26 -0.14
N ALA A 119 9.36 9.44 -0.14
CA ALA A 119 9.43 8.28 -1.01
C ALA A 119 8.27 7.30 -0.78
N TYR A 120 7.92 7.02 0.49
CA TYR A 120 6.78 6.18 0.82
C TYR A 120 5.47 6.71 0.24
N VAL A 121 5.20 8.01 0.44
CA VAL A 121 4.00 8.68 -0.10
C VAL A 121 3.98 8.63 -1.62
N GLY A 122 5.11 8.86 -2.29
CA GLY A 122 5.22 8.75 -3.75
C GLY A 122 4.83 7.35 -4.25
N PHE A 123 5.30 6.30 -3.60
CA PHE A 123 4.92 4.92 -3.95
C PHE A 123 3.44 4.62 -3.67
N GLU A 124 2.85 5.18 -2.61
CA GLU A 124 1.41 5.05 -2.37
C GLU A 124 0.59 5.71 -3.49
N VAL A 125 0.99 6.88 -3.96
CA VAL A 125 0.32 7.57 -5.09
C VAL A 125 0.45 6.74 -6.37
N VAL A 126 1.64 6.22 -6.67
CA VAL A 126 1.85 5.33 -7.83
C VAL A 126 0.93 4.11 -7.76
N LYS A 127 0.82 3.49 -6.57
CA LYS A 127 -0.04 2.33 -6.34
C LYS A 127 -1.52 2.66 -6.51
N VAL A 128 -1.97 3.82 -6.01
CA VAL A 128 -3.35 4.32 -6.22
C VAL A 128 -3.64 4.48 -7.70
N VAL A 129 -2.79 5.15 -8.46
CA VAL A 129 -2.99 5.37 -9.90
C VAL A 129 -3.03 4.02 -10.64
N ALA A 130 -2.12 3.10 -10.30
CA ALA A 130 -2.06 1.77 -10.88
C ALA A 130 -3.33 0.95 -10.60
N LEU A 131 -3.83 0.96 -9.36
CA LEU A 131 -5.05 0.24 -8.98
C LEU A 131 -6.32 0.84 -9.59
N VAL A 132 -6.40 2.18 -9.71
CA VAL A 132 -7.49 2.85 -10.43
C VAL A 132 -7.49 2.45 -11.90
N ALA A 133 -6.32 2.51 -12.56
CA ALA A 133 -6.19 2.10 -13.95
C ALA A 133 -6.56 0.62 -14.14
N ALA A 134 -6.06 -0.27 -13.29
CA ALA A 134 -6.39 -1.70 -13.31
C ALA A 134 -7.91 -1.93 -13.14
N GLY A 135 -8.54 -1.27 -12.16
CA GLY A 135 -9.98 -1.37 -11.92
C GLY A 135 -10.82 -0.92 -13.12
N ILE A 136 -10.49 0.23 -13.72
CA ILE A 136 -11.18 0.74 -14.91
C ILE A 136 -11.01 -0.22 -16.09
N LEU A 137 -9.79 -0.71 -16.34
CA LEU A 137 -9.51 -1.66 -17.42
C LEU A 137 -10.23 -2.99 -17.22
N LEU A 138 -10.38 -3.45 -15.97
CA LEU A 138 -11.14 -4.64 -15.64
C LEU A 138 -12.66 -4.44 -15.79
N LEU A 139 -13.18 -3.23 -15.61
CA LEU A 139 -14.61 -2.92 -15.82
C LEU A 139 -14.96 -2.78 -17.31
N ASN A 140 -14.09 -2.19 -18.11
CA ASN A 140 -14.34 -1.90 -19.53
C ASN A 140 -14.09 -3.08 -20.49
N ARG A 141 -13.97 -4.30 -19.95
CA ARG A 141 -13.77 -5.54 -20.71
C ARG A 141 -15.05 -6.32 -20.96
#